data_AF-A0A529TPR9-F1
#
_entry.id   AF-A0A529TPR9-F1
#
_cell.length_a   1.000
_cell.length_b   1.000
_cell.length_c   1.000
_cell.angle_alpha   90.00
_cell.angle_beta   90.00
_cell.angle_gamma   90.00
#
_symmetry.space_group_name_H-M   'P 1'
#
loop_
_entity.id
_entity.type
_entity.pdbx_description
1 polymer ?
#
loop_
_entity_poly.entity_id
_entity_poly.type
_entity_poly.pdbx_seq_one_letter_code
_entity_poly.pdbx_strand_id
1 'polypeptide(L)' 'MNQFRFSRRPDIGEKVSVSFEFFPPKTDEMEARLWDTVTRLEPLKPEFVSVTYGAGGSTRERTART' A
#
# COMPACT_ATOMS: atom_id res chain seq x y z
N MET A 1 -12.67 30.33 -21.23
CA MET A 1 -11.71 29.25 -20.89
C MET A 1 -11.31 29.44 -19.43
N ASN A 2 -11.28 28.48 -18.53
CA ASN A 2 -10.81 27.10 -18.66
C ASN A 2 -11.58 26.22 -17.67
N GLN A 3 -12.12 25.11 -18.18
CA GLN A 3 -12.92 24.15 -17.45
C GLN A 3 -12.03 23.38 -16.47
N PHE A 4 -12.12 23.67 -15.17
CA PHE A 4 -11.65 22.72 -14.15
C PHE A 4 -12.62 21.54 -14.14
N ARG A 5 -12.35 20.53 -14.97
CA ARG A 5 -13.00 19.22 -14.86
C ARG A 5 -12.49 18.54 -13.59
N PHE A 6 -13.05 18.95 -12.46
CA PHE A 6 -13.18 18.03 -11.35
C PHE A 6 -14.31 17.08 -11.71
N SER A 7 -13.97 15.87 -12.15
CA SER A 7 -14.87 14.71 -12.04
C SER A 7 -15.20 14.36 -10.58
N ARG A 8 -15.16 15.35 -9.67
CA ARG A 8 -15.33 15.17 -8.23
C ARG A 8 -16.82 15.30 -7.96
N ARG A 9 -17.41 14.13 -7.77
CA ARG A 9 -18.60 13.94 -6.96
C ARG A 9 -18.55 14.90 -5.75
N PRO A 10 -19.49 15.85 -5.59
CA PRO A 10 -19.45 16.81 -4.50
C PRO A 10 -19.77 16.17 -3.13
N ASP A 11 -20.23 14.92 -3.12
CA ASP A 11 -20.48 14.09 -1.94
C ASP A 11 -19.23 13.54 -1.25
N ILE A 12 -18.06 13.52 -1.92
CA ILE A 12 -16.77 13.14 -1.29
C ILE A 12 -16.12 14.32 -0.53
N GLY A 13 -16.94 15.06 0.22
CA GLY A 13 -16.55 16.16 1.11
C GLY A 13 -16.10 15.70 2.51
N GLU A 14 -16.19 14.40 2.80
CA GLU A 14 -15.60 13.79 3.97
C GLU A 14 -14.32 13.05 3.56
N LYS A 15 -13.28 13.14 4.39
CA LYS A 15 -11.96 12.51 4.22
C LYS A 15 -12.05 11.21 3.43
N VAL A 16 -11.45 11.17 2.25
CA VAL A 16 -11.32 9.94 1.46
C VAL A 16 -10.55 8.93 2.30
N SER A 17 -11.21 7.84 2.70
CA SER A 17 -10.55 6.68 3.30
C SER A 17 -9.70 5.97 2.26
N VAL A 18 -8.48 5.60 2.64
CA VAL A 18 -7.52 4.91 1.77
C VAL A 18 -6.98 3.66 2.45
N SER A 19 -6.59 2.69 1.64
CA SER A 19 -5.83 1.51 2.06
C SER A 19 -4.80 1.20 0.97
N PHE A 20 -3.73 0.52 1.36
CA PHE A 20 -2.64 0.13 0.45
C PHE A 20 -2.43 -1.37 0.47
N GLU A 21 -2.15 -1.95 -0.69
CA GLU A 21 -1.78 -3.35 -0.85
C GLU A 21 -0.38 -3.44 -1.45
N PHE A 22 0.48 -4.25 -0.83
CA PHE A 22 1.85 -4.48 -1.25
C PHE A 22 2.04 -5.92 -1.74
N PHE A 23 3.09 -6.13 -2.53
CA PHE A 23 3.57 -7.46 -2.87
C PHE A 23 4.69 -7.90 -1.90
N PRO A 24 4.77 -9.19 -1.55
CA PRO A 24 5.80 -9.69 -0.66
C PRO A 24 7.21 -9.43 -1.26
N PRO A 25 8.14 -8.85 -0.50
CA PRO A 25 9.49 -8.56 -1.00
C PRO A 25 10.24 -9.86 -1.28
N LYS A 26 10.99 -9.90 -2.38
CA LYS A 26 11.79 -11.07 -2.76
C LYS A 26 13.23 -11.01 -2.26
N THR A 27 13.69 -9.81 -1.87
CA THR A 27 15.06 -9.54 -1.43
C THR A 27 15.07 -8.59 -0.23
N ASP A 28 16.18 -8.54 0.49
CA ASP A 28 16.32 -7.69 1.67
C ASP A 28 16.34 -6.19 1.29
N GLU A 29 16.85 -5.85 0.09
CA GLU A 29 16.74 -4.49 -0.46
C GLU A 29 15.28 -4.11 -0.71
N MET A 30 14.46 -5.03 -1.23
CA MET A 30 13.03 -4.78 -1.43
C MET A 30 12.28 -4.65 -0.11
N GLU A 31 12.69 -5.38 0.92
CA GLU A 31 12.13 -5.24 2.28
C GLU A 31 12.43 -3.85 2.86
N ALA A 32 13.67 -3.37 2.74
CA ALA A 32 14.02 -2.02 3.17
C ALA A 32 13.19 -0.95 2.43
N ARG A 33 12.99 -1.12 1.10
CA ARG A 33 12.14 -0.22 0.31
C ARG A 33 10.67 -0.28 0.69
N LEU A 34 10.17 -1.46 1.07
CA LEU A 34 8.80 -1.63 1.54
C LEU A 34 8.59 -0.78 2.81
N TRP A 35 9.50 -0.87 3.78
CA TRP A 35 9.41 -0.09 5.01
C TRP A 35 9.54 1.42 4.80
N ASP A 36 10.43 1.86 3.90
CA ASP A 36 10.52 3.27 3.49
C ASP A 36 9.20 3.76 2.89
N THR A 37 8.60 2.95 2.01
CA THR A 37 7.33 3.28 1.36
C THR A 37 6.17 3.34 2.36
N VAL A 38 6.10 2.39 3.31
CA VAL A 38 5.09 2.39 4.38
C VAL A 38 5.20 3.65 5.21
N THR A 39 6.42 4.02 5.64
CA THR A 39 6.68 5.25 6.42
C THR A 39 6.26 6.49 5.65
N ARG A 40 6.54 6.54 4.34
CA ARG A 40 6.15 7.66 3.48
C ARG A 40 4.63 7.79 3.31
N LEU A 41 3.89 6.69 3.40
CA LEU A 41 2.43 6.66 3.23
C LEU A 41 1.65 6.84 4.54
N GLU A 42 2.30 6.67 5.70
CA GLU A 42 1.69 6.86 7.03
C GLU A 42 0.91 8.18 7.19
N PRO A 43 1.38 9.36 6.70
CA PRO A 43 0.65 10.63 6.87
C PRO A 43 -0.73 10.64 6.21
N LEU A 44 -1.00 9.75 5.26
CA LEU A 44 -2.30 9.59 4.62
C LEU A 44 -3.33 8.89 5.52
N LYS A 45 -2.91 8.38 6.69
CA LYS A 45 -3.75 7.68 7.68
C LYS A 45 -4.60 6.58 7.03
N PRO A 46 -3.98 5.61 6.34
CA PRO A 46 -4.73 4.49 5.77
C PRO A 46 -5.44 3.71 6.88
N GLU A 47 -6.63 3.17 6.57
CA GLU A 47 -7.38 2.36 7.54
C GLU A 47 -6.66 1.03 7.83
N PHE A 48 -5.99 0.49 6.81
CA PHE A 48 -5.13 -0.68 6.91
C PHE A 48 -4.16 -0.73 5.74
N VAL A 49 -3.13 -1.56 5.90
CA VAL A 49 -2.28 -2.02 4.82
C VAL A 49 -2.36 -3.53 4.73
N SER A 50 -2.20 -4.08 3.53
CA SER A 50 -2.20 -5.52 3.29
C SER A 50 -0.99 -5.92 2.46
N VAL A 51 -0.60 -7.19 2.58
CA VAL A 51 0.42 -7.81 1.73
C VAL A 51 -0.23 -9.00 1.05
N THR A 52 -0.15 -9.05 -0.27
CA THR A 52 -0.74 -10.15 -1.05
C THR A 52 -0.12 -11.50 -0.67
N TYR A 53 -0.94 -12.54 -0.70
CA TYR A 53 -0.48 -13.92 -0.64
C TYR A 53 -0.39 -14.46 -2.06
N GLY A 54 0.83 -14.61 -2.59
CA GLY A 54 1.04 -15.05 -3.96
C GLY A 54 0.42 -16.43 -4.23
N ALA A 55 -0.33 -16.55 -5.33
CA ALA A 55 -0.83 -17.83 -5.82
C ALA A 55 0.36 -18.75 -6.15
N GLY A 56 0.58 -19.79 -5.34
CA GLY A 56 1.68 -20.74 -5.48
C GLY A 56 2.65 -20.84 -4.30
N GLY A 57 2.46 -20.07 -3.22
CA GLY A 57 3.17 -20.31 -1.96
C GLY A 57 4.70 -20.10 -2.00
N SER A 58 5.24 -19.34 -2.98
CA SER A 58 6.69 -19.08 -3.08
C SER A 58 7.23 -18.08 -2.03
N THR A 59 6.50 -17.87 -0.94
CA THR A 59 6.91 -17.08 0.24
C THR A 59 6.82 -17.93 1.51
N ARG A 60 7.00 -19.25 1.39
CA ARG A 60 6.98 -20.20 2.52
C ARG A 60 8.34 -20.40 3.20
N GLU A 61 9.40 -19.74 2.73
CA GLU A 61 10.79 -20.13 3.07
C GLU A 61 11.53 -19.21 4.06
N ARG A 62 10.92 -18.17 4.63
CA ARG A 62 11.58 -17.33 5.65
C ARG A 62 10.80 -17.20 6.97
N THR A 63 10.15 -18.30 7.39
CA THR A 63 9.65 -18.46 8.77
C THR A 63 10.62 -19.27 9.65
N ALA A 64 11.71 -19.83 9.09
CA ALA A 64 12.64 -20.73 9.78
C ALA A 64 14.00 -20.11 10.10
N ARG A 65 14.05 -18.85 10.55
CA ARG A 65 15.26 -18.30 11.16
C ARG A 65 14.90 -17.68 12.51
N THR A 66 14.64 -18.59 13.44
CA THR A 66 14.87 -18.42 14.88
C THR A 66 16.21 -17.73 15.15
#